data_AF-A0A1H7BV97-F1
#
_entry.id   AF-A0A1H7BV97-F1
#
_cell.length_a   1.000
_cell.length_b   1.000
_cell.length_c   1.000
_cell.angle_alpha   90.00
_cell.angle_beta   90.00
_cell.angle_gamma   90.00
#
_symmetry.space_group_name_H-M   'P 1'
#
loop_
_entity.id
_entity.type
_entity.pdbx_description
1 polymer ?
#
loop_
_entity_poly.entity_id
_entity_poly.type
_entity_poly.pdbx_seq_one_letter_code
_entity_poly.pdbx_strand_id
1 'polypeptide(L)'
;MSIEWKRRVRLFIQRLWQPTSACMTCMPGSWGNILSLAHWTIALQTGLLTGILAVLLTFTPLARLYTQRYGNALVVGLLTMLGDAYSHPNHYGLPFAEAVITGVMSGLLTLAASYVFEDRARRLRAACAWISRLLVH
;
A
#
# COMPACT_ATOMS: atom_id res chain seq x y z
N MET A 1 -9.86 22.88 -4.32
CA MET A 1 -9.12 21.89 -5.13
C MET A 1 -7.80 21.41 -4.51
N SER A 2 -6.99 22.25 -3.87
CA SER A 2 -5.65 21.86 -3.36
C SER A 2 -5.65 20.77 -2.28
N ILE A 3 -6.67 20.72 -1.41
CA ILE A 3 -6.80 19.73 -0.33
C ILE A 3 -7.05 18.31 -0.88
N GLU A 4 -7.86 18.19 -1.94
CA GLU A 4 -8.19 16.91 -2.57
C GLU A 4 -6.98 16.31 -3.28
N TRP A 5 -6.21 17.13 -4.01
CA TRP A 5 -5.00 16.66 -4.70
C TRP A 5 -3.91 16.21 -3.74
N LYS A 6 -3.69 16.95 -2.64
CA LYS A 6 -2.75 16.53 -1.58
C LYS A 6 -3.11 15.16 -1.00
N ARG A 7 -4.41 14.85 -0.85
CA ARG A 7 -4.88 13.55 -0.37
C ARG A 7 -4.57 12.43 -1.36
N ARG A 8 -4.76 12.67 -2.66
CA ARG A 8 -4.48 11.69 -3.73
C ARG A 8 -2.99 11.44 -3.90
N VAL A 9 -2.15 12.47 -3.82
CA VAL A 9 -0.69 12.32 -3.81
C VAL A 9 -0.23 11.50 -2.60
N ARG A 10 -0.79 11.77 -1.41
CA ARG A 10 -0.49 10.96 -0.22
C ARG A 10 -0.93 9.51 -0.40
N LEU A 11 -2.12 9.28 -0.94
CA LEU A 11 -2.60 7.94 -1.25
C LEU A 11 -1.63 7.25 -2.23
N PHE A 12 -1.27 7.91 -3.32
CA PHE A 12 -0.33 7.38 -4.30
C PHE A 12 0.99 6.97 -3.66
N ILE A 13 1.61 7.83 -2.85
CA ILE A 13 2.86 7.51 -2.15
C ILE A 13 2.68 6.28 -1.26
N GLN A 14 1.60 6.21 -0.48
CA GLN A 14 1.30 5.04 0.35
C GLN A 14 1.16 3.76 -0.49
N ARG A 15 0.47 3.85 -1.63
CA ARG A 15 0.23 2.73 -2.54
C ARG A 15 1.39 2.44 -3.49
N LEU A 16 2.41 3.27 -3.50
CA LEU A 16 3.66 3.01 -4.21
C LEU A 16 4.60 2.18 -3.34
N TRP A 17 4.83 2.59 -2.09
CA TRP A 17 5.83 1.92 -1.25
C TRP A 17 5.37 0.56 -0.72
N GLN A 18 4.09 0.39 -0.36
CA GLN A 18 3.60 -0.89 0.21
C GLN A 18 3.74 -2.06 -0.79
N PRO A 19 3.30 -1.93 -2.05
CA PRO A 19 3.45 -3.01 -3.03
C PRO A 19 4.89 -3.18 -3.48
N THR A 20 5.66 -2.10 -3.61
CA THR A 20 7.09 -2.18 -3.95
C THR A 20 7.84 -3.02 -2.90
N SER A 21 7.60 -2.74 -1.62
CA SER A 21 8.19 -3.52 -0.52
C SER A 21 7.68 -4.97 -0.48
N ALA A 22 6.39 -5.20 -0.72
CA ALA A 22 5.84 -6.55 -0.80
C ALA A 22 6.48 -7.36 -1.94
N CYS A 23 6.56 -6.79 -3.14
CA CYS A 23 7.13 -7.43 -4.32
C CYS A 23 8.60 -7.79 -4.08
N MET A 24 9.41 -6.82 -3.61
CA MET A 24 10.82 -7.06 -3.30
C MET A 24 11.05 -8.14 -2.22
N THR A 25 10.13 -8.30 -1.26
CA THR A 25 10.23 -9.32 -0.21
C THR A 25 9.71 -10.69 -0.64
N CYS A 26 8.83 -10.75 -1.63
CA CYS A 26 8.23 -11.99 -2.13
C CYS A 26 8.95 -12.57 -3.35
N MET A 27 9.86 -11.82 -3.96
CA MET A 27 10.64 -12.26 -5.11
C MET A 27 11.54 -13.46 -4.76
N PRO A 28 11.54 -14.51 -5.59
CA PRO A 28 12.40 -15.66 -5.38
C PRO A 28 13.89 -15.29 -5.53
N GLY A 29 14.73 -15.78 -4.62
CA GLY A 29 16.18 -15.57 -4.66
C GLY A 29 16.79 -15.32 -3.28
N SER A 30 17.97 -14.69 -3.25
CA SER A 30 18.68 -14.37 -2.01
C SER A 30 18.37 -12.94 -1.55
N TRP A 31 18.76 -12.57 -0.33
CA TRP A 31 18.74 -11.18 0.13
C TRP A 31 19.54 -10.21 -0.77
N GLY A 32 20.43 -10.73 -1.62
CA GLY A 32 21.09 -9.97 -2.68
C GLY A 32 20.13 -9.39 -3.74
N ASN A 33 18.89 -9.88 -3.82
CA ASN A 33 17.85 -9.31 -4.69
C ASN A 33 17.57 -7.84 -4.36
N ILE A 34 17.74 -7.42 -3.09
CA ILE A 34 17.61 -6.01 -2.67
C ILE A 34 18.69 -5.14 -3.33
N LEU A 35 19.82 -5.71 -3.74
CA LEU A 35 20.89 -4.97 -4.44
C LEU A 35 20.75 -5.07 -5.97
N SER A 36 19.75 -5.80 -6.47
CA SER A 36 19.57 -6.07 -7.89
C SER A 36 18.70 -5.00 -8.56
N LEU A 37 19.27 -4.31 -9.55
CA LEU A 37 18.54 -3.31 -10.35
C LEU A 37 17.31 -3.92 -11.04
N ALA A 38 17.40 -5.16 -11.53
CA ALA A 38 16.29 -5.83 -12.22
C ALA A 38 15.09 -6.08 -11.28
N HIS A 39 15.35 -6.51 -10.04
CA HIS A 39 14.29 -6.69 -9.03
C HIS A 39 13.69 -5.34 -8.62
N TRP A 40 14.51 -4.29 -8.51
CA TRP A 40 14.00 -2.94 -8.26
C TRP A 40 13.12 -2.41 -9.39
N THR A 41 13.47 -2.64 -10.65
CA THR A 41 12.63 -2.21 -11.77
C THR A 41 11.25 -2.87 -11.75
N ILE A 42 11.21 -4.18 -11.47
CA ILE A 42 9.95 -4.92 -11.39
C ILE A 42 9.12 -4.47 -10.18
N ALA A 43 9.75 -4.33 -9.01
CA ALA A 43 9.07 -3.91 -7.79
C ALA A 43 8.50 -2.49 -7.92
N LEU A 44 9.25 -1.57 -8.53
CA LEU A 44 8.79 -0.20 -8.81
C LEU A 44 7.68 -0.18 -9.85
N GLN A 45 7.76 -1.00 -10.90
CA GLN A 45 6.69 -1.11 -11.89
C GLN A 45 5.39 -1.60 -11.24
N THR A 46 5.47 -2.62 -10.39
CA THR A 46 4.34 -3.14 -9.60
C THR A 46 3.75 -2.07 -8.69
N GLY A 47 4.60 -1.34 -7.96
CA GLY A 47 4.18 -0.24 -7.09
C GLY A 47 3.56 0.93 -7.85
N LEU A 48 4.13 1.32 -9.00
CA LEU A 48 3.62 2.41 -9.84
C LEU A 48 2.25 2.07 -10.41
N LEU A 49 2.09 0.87 -10.98
CA LEU A 49 0.81 0.41 -11.50
C LEU A 49 -0.24 0.35 -10.39
N THR A 50 0.11 -0.22 -9.24
CA THR A 50 -0.79 -0.26 -8.08
C THR A 50 -1.18 1.16 -7.64
N GLY A 51 -0.23 2.08 -7.55
CA GLY A 51 -0.47 3.47 -7.16
C GLY A 51 -1.39 4.20 -8.14
N ILE A 52 -1.16 4.05 -9.45
CA ILE A 52 -2.00 4.64 -10.50
C ILE A 52 -3.42 4.07 -10.41
N LEU A 53 -3.57 2.75 -10.38
CA LEU A 53 -4.87 2.09 -10.25
C LEU A 53 -5.59 2.53 -8.98
N ALA A 54 -4.86 2.67 -7.87
CA ALA A 54 -5.43 3.09 -6.61
C ALA A 54 -5.97 4.53 -6.67
N VAL A 55 -5.25 5.43 -7.33
CA VAL A 55 -5.71 6.80 -7.60
C VAL A 55 -6.91 6.80 -8.54
N LEU A 56 -6.90 6.01 -9.62
CA LEU A 56 -8.04 5.88 -10.53
C LEU A 56 -9.29 5.39 -9.80
N LEU A 57 -9.14 4.46 -8.86
CA LEU A 57 -10.24 3.96 -8.03
C LEU A 57 -10.88 5.07 -7.19
N THR A 58 -10.15 6.15 -6.85
CA THR A 58 -10.70 7.28 -6.09
C THR A 58 -11.77 8.07 -6.83
N PHE A 59 -11.85 7.93 -8.16
CA PHE A 59 -12.90 8.54 -8.97
C PHE A 59 -14.18 7.70 -9.03
N THR A 60 -14.18 6.53 -8.39
CA THR A 60 -15.32 5.59 -8.35
C THR A 60 -15.92 5.51 -6.94
N PRO A 61 -17.13 4.96 -6.77
CA PRO A 61 -17.71 4.72 -5.44
C PRO A 61 -16.86 3.81 -4.54
N LEU A 62 -15.96 3.00 -5.12
CA LEU A 62 -15.04 2.13 -4.37
C LEU A 62 -14.03 2.92 -3.52
N ALA A 63 -13.87 4.23 -3.73
CA ALA A 63 -13.07 5.10 -2.88
C ALA A 63 -13.44 4.99 -1.39
N ARG A 64 -14.69 4.63 -1.07
CA ARG A 64 -15.18 4.42 0.30
C ARG A 64 -14.44 3.27 1.00
N LEU A 65 -13.98 2.26 0.26
CA LEU A 65 -13.27 1.11 0.82
C LEU A 65 -11.94 1.52 1.46
N TYR A 66 -11.29 2.59 0.97
CA TYR A 66 -10.08 3.12 1.58
C TYR A 66 -10.29 3.70 2.98
N THR A 67 -11.53 3.99 3.38
CA THR A 67 -11.85 4.55 4.71
C THR A 67 -11.88 3.50 5.81
N GLN A 68 -12.08 2.23 5.44
CA GLN A 68 -12.12 1.10 6.38
C GLN A 68 -10.78 0.36 6.33
N ARG A 69 -10.19 0.03 7.48
CA ARG A 69 -8.85 -0.58 7.54
C ARG A 69 -8.75 -1.87 6.71
N TYR A 70 -9.73 -2.76 6.89
CA TYR A 70 -9.80 -4.04 6.17
C TYR A 70 -10.16 -3.85 4.69
N GLY A 71 -11.10 -2.96 4.38
CA GLY A 71 -11.44 -2.63 2.98
C GLY A 71 -10.24 -2.04 2.23
N ASN A 72 -9.48 -1.19 2.89
CA ASN A 72 -8.25 -0.62 2.37
C ASN A 72 -7.19 -1.70 2.12
N ALA A 73 -6.92 -2.56 3.11
CA ALA A 73 -5.99 -3.68 2.96
C ALA A 73 -6.38 -4.62 1.81
N LEU A 74 -7.67 -4.96 1.70
CA LEU A 74 -8.19 -5.80 0.62
C LEU A 74 -7.99 -5.16 -0.75
N VAL A 75 -8.38 -3.89 -0.92
CA VAL A 75 -8.24 -3.17 -2.20
C VAL A 75 -6.77 -3.09 -2.59
N VAL A 76 -5.88 -2.73 -1.67
CA VAL A 76 -4.44 -2.64 -1.99
C VAL A 76 -3.89 -4.00 -2.38
N GLY A 77 -4.22 -5.07 -1.66
CA GLY A 77 -3.76 -6.41 -2.01
C GLY A 77 -4.23 -6.87 -3.39
N LEU A 78 -5.50 -6.61 -3.74
CA LEU A 78 -6.02 -6.93 -5.07
C LEU A 78 -5.36 -6.11 -6.18
N LEU A 79 -5.18 -4.80 -5.98
CA LEU A 79 -4.50 -3.95 -6.95
C LEU A 79 -3.03 -4.32 -7.10
N THR A 80 -2.36 -4.73 -6.02
CA THR A 80 -0.99 -5.25 -6.06
C THR A 80 -0.91 -6.55 -6.83
N MET A 81 -1.81 -7.50 -6.60
CA MET A 81 -1.86 -8.75 -7.35
C MET A 81 -2.00 -8.49 -8.87
N LEU A 82 -2.86 -7.54 -9.25
CA LEU A 82 -2.99 -7.15 -10.66
C LEU A 82 -1.72 -6.46 -11.19
N GLY A 83 -1.11 -5.57 -10.41
CA GLY A 83 0.12 -4.89 -10.78
C GLY A 83 1.30 -5.84 -10.95
N ASP A 84 1.43 -6.83 -10.07
CA ASP A 84 2.49 -7.85 -10.08
C ASP A 84 2.31 -8.78 -11.29
N ALA A 85 1.11 -9.34 -11.48
CA ALA A 85 0.78 -10.21 -12.61
C ALA A 85 0.97 -9.53 -13.99
N TYR A 86 0.84 -8.20 -14.05
CA TYR A 86 1.13 -7.44 -15.26
C TYR A 86 2.62 -7.11 -15.43
N SER A 87 3.37 -6.99 -14.33
CA SER A 87 4.76 -6.53 -14.36
C SER A 87 5.72 -7.61 -14.84
N HIS A 88 5.42 -8.89 -14.59
CA HIS A 88 6.23 -10.00 -15.09
C HIS A 88 5.47 -11.32 -15.11
N PRO A 89 5.97 -12.33 -15.87
CA PRO A 89 5.48 -13.69 -15.78
C PRO A 89 5.69 -14.29 -14.39
N ASN A 90 4.79 -15.18 -13.98
CA ASN A 90 4.88 -15.90 -12.71
C ASN A 90 6.00 -16.95 -12.76
N HIS A 91 6.89 -16.93 -11.76
CA HIS A 91 8.02 -17.87 -11.68
C HIS A 91 7.76 -19.07 -10.77
N TYR A 92 6.67 -19.06 -10.01
CA TYR A 92 6.25 -20.21 -9.22
C TYR A 92 5.60 -21.28 -10.11
N GLY A 93 5.74 -22.55 -9.74
CA GLY A 93 5.16 -23.66 -10.52
C GLY A 93 3.62 -23.65 -10.64
N LEU A 94 2.94 -22.84 -9.83
CA LEU A 94 1.50 -22.63 -9.87
C LEU A 94 1.16 -21.27 -10.51
N PRO A 95 0.24 -21.18 -11.48
CA PRO A 95 -0.15 -19.92 -12.11
C PRO A 95 -0.60 -18.87 -11.11
N PHE A 96 -0.11 -17.63 -11.27
CA PHE A 96 -0.43 -16.45 -10.45
C PHE A 96 -0.08 -16.56 -8.96
N ALA A 97 0.58 -17.63 -8.50
CA ALA A 97 0.92 -17.77 -7.08
C ALA A 97 1.80 -16.62 -6.58
N GLU A 98 2.72 -16.13 -7.42
CA GLU A 98 3.62 -15.02 -7.07
C GLU A 98 2.82 -13.74 -6.85
N ALA A 99 1.96 -13.40 -7.79
CA ALA A 99 1.05 -12.26 -7.71
C ALA A 99 0.11 -12.33 -6.50
N VAL A 100 -0.44 -13.51 -6.19
CA VAL A 100 -1.31 -13.71 -5.02
C VAL A 100 -0.54 -13.48 -3.73
N ILE A 101 0.67 -14.06 -3.60
CA ILE A 101 1.51 -13.89 -2.40
C ILE A 101 1.92 -12.43 -2.24
N THR A 102 2.38 -11.77 -3.31
CA THR A 102 2.72 -10.35 -3.29
C THR A 102 1.51 -9.49 -2.91
N GLY A 103 0.33 -9.79 -3.45
CA GLY A 103 -0.92 -9.13 -3.10
C GLY A 103 -1.30 -9.29 -1.64
N VAL A 104 -1.25 -10.52 -1.11
CA VAL A 104 -1.51 -10.80 0.31
C VAL A 104 -0.53 -10.03 1.21
N MET A 105 0.77 -10.08 0.90
CA MET A 105 1.80 -9.39 1.67
C MET A 105 1.63 -7.86 1.64
N SER A 106 1.27 -7.30 0.48
CA SER A 106 0.95 -5.86 0.36
C SER A 106 -0.28 -5.46 1.17
N GLY A 107 -1.32 -6.30 1.16
CA GLY A 107 -2.51 -6.12 2.01
C GLY A 107 -2.18 -6.17 3.51
N LEU A 108 -1.34 -7.13 3.93
CA LEU A 108 -0.86 -7.25 5.30
C LEU A 108 0.00 -6.05 5.72
N LEU A 109 0.93 -5.59 4.87
CA LEU A 109 1.71 -4.37 5.11
C LEU A 109 0.80 -3.14 5.23
N THR A 110 -0.23 -3.04 4.40
CA THR A 110 -1.23 -1.98 4.47
C THR A 110 -2.00 -2.00 5.79
N LEU A 111 -2.43 -3.19 6.22
CA LEU A 111 -3.15 -3.38 7.46
C LEU A 111 -2.25 -3.04 8.67
N ALA A 112 -1.03 -3.58 8.69
CA ALA A 112 -0.05 -3.30 9.74
C ALA A 112 0.26 -1.80 9.84
N ALA A 113 0.49 -1.13 8.70
CA ALA A 113 0.70 0.32 8.65
C ALA A 113 -0.49 1.10 9.22
N SER A 114 -1.74 0.62 9.03
CA SER A 114 -2.92 1.26 9.62
C SER A 114 -2.93 1.22 11.15
N TYR A 115 -2.51 0.11 11.76
CA TYR A 115 -2.41 0.00 13.22
C TYR A 115 -1.20 0.76 13.78
N VAL A 116 -0.06 0.75 13.08
CA VAL A 116 1.16 1.41 13.58
C VAL A 116 1.07 2.93 13.48
N PHE A 117 0.71 3.45 12.31
CA PHE A 117 0.78 4.90 12.07
C PHE A 117 -0.54 5.60 12.40
N GLU A 118 -1.67 5.01 12.02
CA GLU A 118 -2.96 5.69 12.12
C GLU A 118 -3.52 5.68 13.55
N ASP A 119 -3.34 4.59 14.30
CA ASP A 119 -3.73 4.56 15.72
C ASP A 119 -2.83 5.40 16.61
N ARG A 120 -1.52 5.40 16.39
CA ARG A 120 -0.61 6.29 17.14
C ARG A 120 -0.93 7.75 16.87
N ALA A 121 -1.16 8.12 15.61
CA ALA A 121 -1.57 9.49 15.26
C ALA A 121 -2.94 9.87 15.85
N ARG A 122 -3.91 8.93 15.92
CA ARG A 122 -5.19 9.16 16.62
C ARG A 122 -4.98 9.41 18.11
N ARG A 123 -4.18 8.59 18.80
CA ARG A 123 -3.91 8.71 20.23
C ARG A 123 -3.21 10.03 20.57
N LEU A 124 -2.20 10.42 19.79
CA LEU A 124 -1.50 11.69 19.97
C LEU A 124 -2.45 12.89 19.81
N ARG A 125 -3.29 12.90 18.76
CA ARG A 125 -4.27 13.97 18.56
C ARG A 125 -5.30 14.03 19.69
N ALA A 126 -5.76 12.88 20.19
CA ALA A 126 -6.67 12.82 21.33
C ALA A 126 -6.02 13.36 22.61
N ALA A 127 -4.75 13.00 22.87
CA ALA A 127 -3.99 13.52 24.00
C ALA A 127 -3.78 15.04 23.89
N CYS A 128 -3.37 15.55 22.73
CA CYS A 128 -3.22 16.99 22.50
C CYS A 128 -4.54 17.76 22.69
N ALA A 129 -5.66 17.21 22.21
CA ALA A 129 -6.98 17.82 22.39
C ALA A 129 -7.44 17.82 23.86
N TRP A 130 -7.07 16.79 24.62
CA TRP A 130 -7.31 16.74 26.06
C TRP A 130 -6.47 17.78 26.80
N ILE A 131 -5.17 17.88 26.51
CA ILE A 131 -4.26 18.88 27.10
C ILE A 131 -4.73 20.30 26.77
N SER A 132 -5.11 20.58 25.52
CA SER A 132 -5.58 21.92 25.15
C SER A 132 -6.86 22.32 25.88
N ARG A 133 -7.73 21.37 26.22
CA ARG A 133 -8.93 21.64 27.03
C ARG A 133 -8.59 21.96 28.48
N LEU A 134 -7.53 21.37 29.03
CA LEU A 134 -7.04 21.66 30.38
C LEU A 134 -6.32 23.02 30.48
N LEU A 135 -5.71 23.50 29.39
CA LEU A 135 -5.01 24.79 29.36
C LEU A 135 -5.93 25.99 29.14
N VAL A 136 -7.19 25.76 28.77
CA VAL A 136 -8.19 26.81 28.50
C VAL A 136 -9.12 27.04 29.72
N HIS A 137 -8.96 26.24 30.78
CA HIS A 137 -9.59 26.43 32.09
C HIS A 137 -8.53 26.74 33.15
#